data_AF-A0A7L2IVM1-F1
#
_entry.id   AF-A0A7L2IVM1-F1
#
_cell.length_a   1.000
_cell.length_b   1.000
_cell.length_c   1.000
_cell.angle_alpha   90.00
_cell.angle_beta   90.00
_cell.angle_gamma   90.00
#
_symmetry.space_group_name_H-M   'P 1'
#
loop_
_entity.id
_entity.type
_entity.pdbx_description
1 polymer ?
#
loop_
_entity_poly.entity_id
_entity_poly.type
_entity_poly.pdbx_seq_one_letter_code
_entity_poly.pdbx_strand_id
1 'polypeptide(L)'
;DLNECGLKPRPCKHRCMNTYGSYKCYCLNGYMLMPDGTCSNALSCSMANCQYGCDVLKGEVRCRCPSPGLQLGPDGRTCIDIDECASGRVICPRFRHCVNTFGSYICRCHQGFDLMYIGGKYQCHDVDECSLGHHQCGSFSQCYNTLGSYKCKCKEGYRGNGTSC
;
A
#
# COMPACT_ATOMS: atom_id res chain seq x y z
N ASP A 1 12.83 -0.72 10.08
CA ASP A 1 11.61 -1.30 10.66
C ASP A 1 11.65 -2.80 10.43
N LEU A 2 11.51 -3.61 11.47
CA LEU A 2 11.48 -5.07 11.38
C LEU A 2 10.02 -5.49 11.16
N ASN A 3 9.78 -6.50 10.32
CA ASN A 3 8.42 -7.03 10.16
C ASN A 3 8.13 -8.05 11.27
N GLU A 4 7.57 -7.62 12.41
CA GLU A 4 7.33 -8.52 13.54
C GLU A 4 6.28 -9.59 13.22
N CYS A 5 5.36 -9.31 12.30
CA CYS A 5 4.36 -10.29 11.85
C CYS A 5 4.97 -11.48 11.08
N GLY A 6 6.21 -11.33 10.59
CA GLY A 6 6.99 -12.40 9.97
C GLY A 6 7.79 -13.26 10.95
N LEU A 7 7.88 -12.88 12.23
CA LEU A 7 8.68 -13.58 13.22
C LEU A 7 8.09 -14.95 13.59
N LYS A 8 8.96 -15.84 14.04
CA LYS A 8 8.61 -17.15 14.61
C LYS A 8 9.16 -17.23 16.04
N PRO A 9 8.31 -17.42 17.07
CA PRO A 9 6.86 -17.57 17.02
C PRO A 9 6.14 -16.29 16.57
N ARG A 10 4.95 -16.43 15.96
CA ARG A 10 4.14 -15.27 15.55
C ARG A 10 3.72 -14.48 16.79
N PRO A 11 3.80 -13.14 16.76
CA PRO A 11 3.56 -12.34 17.96
C PRO A 11 2.07 -12.20 18.30
N CYS A 12 1.17 -12.35 17.32
CA CYS A 12 -0.28 -12.27 17.53
C CYS A 12 -0.94 -13.64 17.38
N LYS A 13 -1.90 -13.94 18.26
CA LYS A 13 -2.71 -15.18 18.20
C LYS A 13 -3.65 -15.21 16.98
N HIS A 14 -4.19 -14.06 16.59
CA HIS A 14 -5.07 -13.90 15.44
C HIS A 14 -4.38 -13.13 14.31
N ARG A 15 -4.77 -11.87 14.07
CA ARG A 15 -4.22 -11.06 13.00
C ARG A 15 -3.12 -10.15 13.54
N CYS A 16 -2.02 -10.05 12.81
CA CYS A 16 -0.92 -9.13 13.08
C CYS A 16 -0.86 -8.08 11.97
N MET A 17 -0.59 -6.84 12.33
CA MET A 17 -0.31 -5.74 11.41
C MET A 17 1.01 -5.07 11.81
N ASN A 18 1.94 -4.99 10.87
CA ASN A 18 3.21 -4.32 11.08
C ASN A 18 3.01 -2.80 11.09
N THR A 19 3.66 -2.10 12.00
CA THR A 19 3.65 -0.63 12.08
C THR A 19 5.07 -0.12 12.19
N TYR A 20 5.31 1.16 11.89
CA TYR A 20 6.67 1.69 11.99
C TYR A 20 7.13 1.72 13.46
N GLY A 21 8.13 0.90 13.79
CA GLY A 21 8.71 0.74 15.12
C GLY A 21 7.96 -0.23 16.05
N SER A 22 6.91 -0.91 15.58
CA SER A 22 6.11 -1.84 16.40
C SER A 22 5.15 -2.69 15.55
N TYR A 23 4.28 -3.47 16.19
CA TYR A 23 3.17 -4.17 15.54
C TYR A 23 1.90 -4.06 16.37
N LYS A 24 0.75 -4.32 15.74
CA LYS A 24 -0.56 -4.37 16.41
C LYS A 24 -1.24 -5.70 16.17
N CYS A 25 -1.84 -6.25 17.22
CA CYS A 25 -2.65 -7.46 17.15
C CYS A 25 -4.13 -7.12 17.09
N TYR A 26 -4.87 -7.90 16.31
CA TYR A 26 -6.30 -7.73 16.13
C TYR A 26 -7.01 -9.07 16.20
N CYS A 27 -8.20 -9.04 16.82
CA CYS A 27 -9.00 -10.22 17.04
C CYS A 27 -10.03 -10.43 15.93
N LEU A 28 -10.42 -11.68 15.72
CA LEU A 28 -11.50 -12.06 14.82
C LEU A 28 -12.87 -11.89 15.50
N ASN A 29 -13.95 -12.08 14.75
CA ASN A 29 -15.31 -12.12 15.28
C ASN A 29 -15.42 -13.05 16.50
N GLY A 30 -16.18 -12.63 17.51
CA GLY A 30 -16.35 -13.40 18.76
C GLY A 30 -15.28 -13.18 19.83
N TYR A 31 -14.28 -12.33 19.56
CA TYR A 31 -13.17 -12.10 20.48
C TYR A 31 -13.01 -10.62 20.86
N MET A 32 -12.55 -10.38 22.09
CA MET A 32 -12.09 -9.10 22.58
C MET A 32 -10.57 -9.06 22.66
N LEU A 33 -9.95 -7.94 22.28
CA LEU A 33 -8.52 -7.70 22.46
C LEU A 33 -8.28 -7.24 23.90
N MET A 34 -7.46 -8.00 24.62
CA MET A 34 -7.06 -7.75 25.99
C MET A 34 -5.87 -6.77 26.06
N PRO A 35 -5.61 -6.12 27.21
CA PRO A 35 -4.49 -5.17 27.36
C PRO A 35 -3.10 -5.79 27.12
N ASP A 36 -2.96 -7.09 27.30
CA ASP A 36 -1.75 -7.87 27.02
C ASP A 36 -1.58 -8.23 25.53
N GLY A 37 -2.49 -7.76 24.66
CA GLY A 37 -2.51 -8.05 23.23
C GLY A 37 -3.10 -9.41 22.86
N THR A 38 -3.60 -10.17 23.83
CA THR A 38 -4.23 -11.48 23.57
C THR A 38 -5.70 -11.35 23.19
N CYS A 39 -6.22 -12.34 22.47
CA CYS A 39 -7.63 -12.40 22.09
C CYS A 39 -8.37 -13.38 23.01
N SER A 40 -9.31 -12.83 23.78
CA SER A 40 -10.20 -13.58 24.68
C SER A 40 -11.56 -13.79 24.03
N ASN A 41 -12.11 -15.00 24.16
CA ASN A 41 -13.47 -15.29 23.73
C ASN A 41 -14.46 -14.39 24.50
N ALA A 42 -15.39 -13.77 23.79
CA ALA A 42 -16.34 -12.85 24.35
C ALA A 42 -17.73 -13.12 23.78
N LEU A 43 -18.61 -13.71 24.59
CA LEU A 43 -19.98 -14.02 24.16
C LEU A 43 -20.71 -12.78 23.63
N SER A 44 -20.51 -11.62 24.27
CA SER A 44 -21.04 -10.34 23.81
C SER A 44 -20.53 -9.94 22.42
N CYS A 45 -19.27 -10.22 22.09
CA CYS A 45 -18.73 -10.00 20.74
C CYS A 45 -19.31 -10.99 19.72
N SER A 46 -19.53 -12.25 20.13
CA SER A 46 -20.12 -13.28 19.26
C SER A 46 -21.56 -12.92 18.90
N MET A 47 -22.34 -12.43 19.86
CA MET A 47 -23.72 -11.98 19.63
C MET A 47 -23.81 -10.68 18.83
N ALA A 48 -22.82 -9.81 18.93
CA ALA A 48 -22.80 -8.54 18.19
C ALA A 48 -22.56 -8.71 16.68
N ASN A 49 -22.11 -9.89 16.23
CA ASN A 49 -21.86 -10.19 14.81
C ASN A 49 -20.92 -9.16 14.13
N CYS A 50 -19.89 -8.72 14.85
CA CYS A 50 -18.87 -7.82 14.31
C CYS A 50 -18.07 -8.49 13.18
N GLN A 51 -17.67 -7.77 12.13
CA GLN A 51 -16.79 -8.34 11.09
C GLN A 51 -15.42 -8.77 11.67
N TYR A 52 -14.95 -8.06 12.70
CA TYR A 52 -13.72 -8.35 13.44
C TYR A 52 -13.99 -8.34 14.96
N GLY A 53 -12.95 -8.20 15.78
CA GLY A 53 -13.10 -8.16 17.24
C GLY A 53 -13.93 -6.97 17.74
N CYS A 54 -14.32 -7.02 19.01
CA CYS A 54 -15.12 -5.97 19.65
C CYS A 54 -14.45 -5.42 20.92
N ASP A 55 -15.00 -4.31 21.41
CA ASP A 55 -14.79 -3.74 22.73
C ASP A 55 -16.09 -3.77 23.52
N VAL A 56 -15.98 -3.90 24.84
CA VAL A 56 -17.10 -3.72 25.77
C VAL A 56 -16.79 -2.50 26.62
N LEU A 57 -17.45 -1.37 26.33
CA LEU A 57 -17.27 -0.11 27.06
C LEU A 57 -18.53 0.18 27.87
N LYS A 58 -18.40 0.21 29.20
CA LYS A 58 -19.51 0.51 30.12
C LYS A 58 -20.77 -0.35 29.89
N GLY A 59 -20.57 -1.61 29.46
CA GLY A 59 -21.66 -2.55 29.19
C GLY A 59 -22.19 -2.52 27.74
N GLU A 60 -21.73 -1.59 26.91
CA GLU A 60 -22.09 -1.52 25.48
C GLU A 60 -21.03 -2.20 24.61
N VAL A 61 -21.49 -2.99 23.64
CA VAL A 61 -20.60 -3.68 22.68
C VAL A 61 -20.36 -2.81 21.46
N ARG A 62 -19.10 -2.51 21.17
CA ARG A 62 -18.68 -1.77 19.99
C ARG A 62 -17.73 -2.59 19.14
N CYS A 63 -18.07 -2.81 17.88
CA CYS A 63 -17.17 -3.47 16.93
C CYS A 63 -15.95 -2.59 16.62
N ARG A 64 -14.79 -3.24 16.43
CA ARG A 64 -13.52 -2.57 16.11
C ARG A 64 -12.98 -3.02 14.77
N CYS A 65 -12.44 -2.07 14.02
CA CYS A 65 -11.74 -2.37 12.78
C CYS A 65 -10.25 -2.66 13.01
N PRO A 66 -9.66 -3.57 12.22
CA PRO A 66 -8.31 -4.06 12.45
C PRO A 66 -7.21 -3.14 11.90
N SER A 67 -7.54 -1.97 11.38
CA SER A 67 -6.56 -1.00 10.88
C SER A 67 -7.13 0.42 10.98
N PRO A 68 -6.29 1.45 11.22
CA PRO A 68 -6.71 2.85 11.11
C PRO A 68 -7.21 3.25 9.71
N GLY A 69 -6.82 2.52 8.65
CA GLY A 69 -7.35 2.72 7.29
C GLY A 69 -8.74 2.12 7.08
N LEU A 70 -9.40 1.64 8.14
CA LEU A 70 -10.74 1.10 8.09
C LEU A 70 -11.63 1.85 9.08
N GLN A 71 -12.85 2.18 8.65
CA GLN A 71 -13.88 2.77 9.49
C GLN A 71 -15.07 1.84 9.65
N LEU A 72 -15.79 1.99 10.76
CA LEU A 72 -17.01 1.24 10.99
C LEU A 72 -18.11 1.73 10.03
N GLY A 73 -18.77 0.78 9.38
CA GLY A 73 -19.87 1.05 8.47
C GLY A 73 -21.14 1.53 9.20
N PRO A 74 -22.16 1.95 8.44
CA PRO A 74 -23.43 2.43 9.01
C PRO A 74 -24.16 1.41 9.89
N ASP A 75 -23.89 0.11 9.68
CA ASP A 75 -24.44 -1.00 10.45
C ASP A 75 -23.76 -1.18 11.83
N GLY A 76 -22.69 -0.45 12.11
CA GLY A 76 -21.92 -0.57 13.34
C GLY A 76 -21.15 -1.90 13.47
N ARG A 77 -21.01 -2.68 12.39
CA ARG A 77 -20.48 -4.06 12.43
C ARG A 77 -19.43 -4.33 11.36
N THR A 78 -19.64 -3.82 10.16
CA THR A 78 -18.71 -4.00 9.05
C THR A 78 -17.65 -2.91 9.04
N CYS A 79 -16.49 -3.23 8.50
CA CYS A 79 -15.38 -2.31 8.32
C CYS A 79 -15.25 -1.98 6.85
N ILE A 80 -15.42 -0.70 6.56
CA ILE A 80 -15.33 -0.11 5.23
C ILE A 80 -13.95 0.51 5.10
N ASP A 81 -13.37 0.33 3.92
CA ASP A 81 -12.09 0.90 3.56
C ASP A 81 -12.15 2.43 3.50
N ILE A 82 -11.14 3.09 4.05
CA ILE A 82 -10.94 4.53 3.92
C ILE A 82 -9.97 4.72 2.77
N ASP A 83 -10.41 5.35 1.68
CA ASP A 83 -9.50 5.72 0.61
C ASP A 83 -8.62 6.91 1.04
N GLU A 84 -7.46 6.62 1.60
CA GLU A 84 -6.56 7.67 2.08
C GLU A 84 -5.95 8.47 0.92
N CYS A 85 -5.89 7.89 -0.29
CA CYS A 85 -5.43 8.58 -1.49
C CYS A 85 -6.44 9.64 -1.97
N ALA A 86 -7.74 9.36 -1.87
CA ALA A 86 -8.80 10.31 -2.20
C ALA A 86 -8.87 11.50 -1.22
N SER A 87 -8.33 11.35 0.00
CA SER A 87 -8.34 12.42 1.01
C SER A 87 -7.38 13.58 0.71
N GLY A 88 -6.40 13.37 -0.17
CA GLY A 88 -5.31 14.33 -0.44
C GLY A 88 -4.35 14.58 0.73
N ARG A 89 -4.55 13.93 1.87
CA ARG A 89 -3.68 14.06 3.06
C ARG A 89 -2.43 13.20 2.99
N VAL A 90 -2.46 12.15 2.17
CA VAL A 90 -1.31 11.25 1.96
C VAL A 90 -0.33 11.90 0.98
N ILE A 91 0.88 12.17 1.46
CA ILE A 91 1.98 12.68 0.64
C ILE A 91 2.97 11.55 0.39
N CYS A 92 3.01 11.05 -0.84
CA CYS A 92 4.00 10.06 -1.26
C CYS A 92 5.36 10.72 -1.58
N PRO A 93 6.49 10.01 -1.42
CA PRO A 93 7.81 10.50 -1.81
C PRO A 93 7.91 10.86 -3.30
N ARG A 94 8.97 11.58 -3.68
CA ARG A 94 9.21 12.03 -5.07
C ARG A 94 9.09 10.86 -6.08
N PHE A 95 8.46 11.15 -7.21
CA PHE A 95 8.17 10.20 -8.27
C PHE A 95 7.37 8.97 -7.83
N ARG A 96 6.53 9.10 -6.80
CA ARG A 96 5.53 8.09 -6.44
C ARG A 96 4.12 8.65 -6.44
N HIS A 97 3.16 7.77 -6.72
CA HIS A 97 1.73 8.03 -6.56
C HIS A 97 1.17 7.13 -5.45
N CYS A 98 0.09 7.60 -4.83
CA CYS A 98 -0.65 6.85 -3.82
C CYS A 98 -1.52 5.79 -4.50
N VAL A 99 -1.52 4.57 -3.95
CA VAL A 99 -2.42 3.48 -4.34
C VAL A 99 -3.13 2.99 -3.08
N ASN A 100 -4.45 3.13 -3.08
CA ASN A 100 -5.29 2.70 -1.98
C ASN A 100 -5.28 1.17 -1.87
N THR A 101 -5.28 0.64 -0.65
CA THR A 101 -5.30 -0.80 -0.38
C THR A 101 -6.24 -1.08 0.79
N PHE A 102 -6.81 -2.28 0.89
CA PHE A 102 -7.76 -2.53 1.97
C PHE A 102 -7.13 -2.38 3.37
N GLY A 103 -7.55 -1.33 4.08
CA GLY A 103 -7.10 -0.93 5.40
C GLY A 103 -5.77 -0.17 5.42
N SER A 104 -5.23 0.30 4.30
CA SER A 104 -4.03 1.15 4.26
C SER A 104 -3.79 1.73 2.86
N TYR A 105 -2.60 2.28 2.62
CA TYR A 105 -2.17 2.69 1.29
C TYR A 105 -0.70 2.33 1.06
N ILE A 106 -0.30 2.27 -0.20
CA ILE A 106 1.09 2.13 -0.60
C ILE A 106 1.48 3.24 -1.59
N CYS A 107 2.76 3.64 -1.57
CA CYS A 107 3.30 4.60 -2.54
C CYS A 107 4.10 3.87 -3.62
N ARG A 108 3.53 3.77 -4.83
CA ARG A 108 4.17 3.12 -6.00
C ARG A 108 4.90 4.13 -6.86
N CYS A 109 6.00 3.72 -7.50
CA CYS A 109 6.68 4.56 -8.49
C CYS A 109 5.72 4.94 -9.62
N HIS A 110 5.85 6.17 -10.13
CA HIS A 110 5.17 6.54 -11.38
C HIS A 110 5.66 5.67 -12.53
N GLN A 111 4.86 5.60 -13.59
CA GLN A 111 5.26 4.96 -14.83
C GLN A 111 6.58 5.54 -15.35
N GLY A 112 7.45 4.69 -15.90
CA GLY A 112 8.81 5.07 -16.34
C GLY A 112 9.84 5.11 -15.21
N PHE A 113 9.48 4.74 -13.98
CA PHE A 113 10.40 4.67 -12.85
C PHE A 113 10.35 3.30 -12.17
N ASP A 114 11.51 2.82 -11.73
CA ASP A 114 11.66 1.58 -10.99
C ASP A 114 12.17 1.81 -9.56
N LEU A 115 11.76 0.91 -8.67
CA LEU A 115 12.13 0.95 -7.26
C LEU A 115 13.57 0.43 -7.08
N MET A 116 14.49 1.33 -6.76
CA MET A 116 15.90 0.99 -6.53
C MET A 116 16.33 1.29 -5.08
N TYR A 117 17.25 0.50 -4.53
CA TYR A 117 17.81 0.71 -3.20
C TYR A 117 19.14 1.48 -3.32
N ILE A 118 19.09 2.79 -3.11
CA ILE A 118 20.23 3.70 -3.30
C ILE A 118 20.49 4.46 -1.99
N GLY A 119 21.72 4.38 -1.48
CA GLY A 119 22.12 5.10 -0.26
C GLY A 119 21.32 4.70 0.99
N GLY A 120 20.94 3.42 1.10
CA GLY A 120 20.19 2.91 2.25
C GLY A 120 18.68 3.20 2.23
N LYS A 121 18.13 3.71 1.11
CA LYS A 121 16.71 4.05 0.98
C LYS A 121 16.15 3.55 -0.35
N TYR A 122 14.89 3.10 -0.34
CA TYR A 122 14.16 2.77 -1.57
C TYR A 122 13.68 4.05 -2.26
N GLN A 123 14.15 4.30 -3.47
CA GLN A 123 13.86 5.49 -4.27
C GLN A 123 13.41 5.06 -5.66
N CYS A 124 12.53 5.84 -6.28
CA CYS A 124 12.13 5.60 -7.66
C CYS A 124 13.16 6.25 -8.57
N HIS A 125 13.84 5.44 -9.36
CA HIS A 125 14.83 5.88 -10.34
C HIS A 125 14.26 5.75 -11.74
N ASP A 126 14.67 6.68 -12.60
CA ASP A 126 14.29 6.70 -14.00
C ASP A 126 14.70 5.39 -14.68
N VAL A 127 13.82 4.83 -15.50
CA VAL A 127 14.14 3.66 -16.31
C VAL A 127 14.67 4.17 -17.64
N ASP A 128 15.94 3.87 -17.95
CA ASP A 128 16.50 4.24 -19.26
C ASP A 128 16.03 3.24 -20.32
N GLU A 129 14.89 3.52 -20.95
CA GLU A 129 14.33 2.64 -21.98
C GLU A 129 15.22 2.56 -23.22
N CYS A 130 16.04 3.57 -23.48
CA CYS A 130 17.00 3.57 -24.59
C CYS A 130 18.12 2.56 -24.35
N SER A 131 18.71 2.56 -23.15
CA SER A 131 19.79 1.63 -22.77
C SER A 131 19.28 0.20 -22.63
N LEU A 132 18.03 0.01 -22.20
CA LEU A 132 17.39 -1.31 -22.08
C LEU A 132 16.83 -1.85 -23.41
N GLY A 133 16.79 -1.02 -24.47
CA GLY A 133 16.12 -1.38 -25.73
C GLY A 133 14.60 -1.52 -25.60
N HIS A 134 14.00 -0.99 -24.53
CA HIS A 134 12.56 -1.02 -24.24
C HIS A 134 11.83 0.17 -24.87
N HIS A 135 12.21 0.55 -26.08
CA HIS A 135 11.66 1.70 -26.80
C HIS A 135 11.00 1.31 -28.11
N GLN A 136 10.05 2.12 -28.59
CA GLN A 136 9.33 1.93 -29.85
C GLN A 136 9.84 2.84 -30.98
N CYS A 137 11.07 3.35 -30.85
CA CYS A 137 11.71 4.17 -31.87
C CYS A 137 11.89 3.40 -33.20
N GLY A 138 11.62 4.08 -34.33
CA GLY A 138 11.70 3.50 -35.67
C GLY A 138 13.14 3.22 -36.11
N SER A 139 13.33 2.38 -37.14
CA SER A 139 14.65 1.92 -37.60
C SER A 139 15.59 3.07 -38.02
N PHE A 140 15.06 4.16 -38.56
CA PHE A 140 15.81 5.37 -38.94
C PHE A 140 15.72 6.50 -37.92
N SER A 141 15.51 6.17 -36.65
CA SER A 141 15.47 7.12 -35.54
C SER A 141 16.54 6.86 -34.49
N GLN A 142 16.76 7.85 -33.62
CA GLN A 142 17.61 7.77 -32.43
C GLN A 142 16.74 7.95 -31.18
N CYS A 143 16.96 7.09 -30.19
CA CYS A 143 16.32 7.16 -28.88
C CYS A 143 17.08 8.13 -27.97
N TYR A 144 16.34 8.94 -27.21
CA TYR A 144 16.85 9.82 -26.17
C TYR A 144 16.06 9.55 -24.90
N ASN A 145 16.75 9.12 -23.85
CA ASN A 145 16.13 8.91 -22.56
C ASN A 145 15.70 10.26 -21.96
N THR A 146 14.55 10.28 -21.31
CA THR A 146 14.01 11.45 -20.64
C THR A 146 13.45 11.05 -19.28
N LEU A 147 13.24 12.00 -18.39
CA LEU A 147 12.76 11.67 -17.06
C LEU A 147 11.32 11.12 -17.10
N GLY A 148 11.16 9.83 -16.78
CA GLY A 148 9.93 9.06 -16.77
C GLY A 148 9.49 8.52 -18.13
N SER A 149 10.30 8.64 -19.19
CA SER A 149 9.96 8.20 -20.54
C SER A 149 11.14 8.30 -21.51
N TYR A 150 10.92 8.10 -22.81
CA TYR A 150 11.92 8.34 -23.85
C TYR A 150 11.32 9.14 -25.02
N LYS A 151 12.20 9.74 -25.82
CA LYS A 151 11.85 10.40 -27.08
C LYS A 151 12.60 9.79 -28.24
N CYS A 152 11.91 9.64 -29.37
CA CYS A 152 12.52 9.20 -30.62
C CYS A 152 12.64 10.40 -31.57
N LYS A 153 13.80 10.57 -32.20
CA LYS A 153 14.01 11.59 -33.23
C LYS A 153 14.51 10.92 -34.51
N CYS A 154 13.92 11.26 -35.66
CA CYS A 154 14.45 10.78 -36.93
C CYS A 154 15.90 11.24 -37.14
N LYS A 155 16.72 10.36 -37.71
CA LYS A 155 18.09 10.67 -38.11
C LYS A 155 18.08 11.75 -39.20
N GLU A 156 19.22 12.40 -39.39
CA GLU A 156 19.36 13.43 -40.41
C GLU A 156 18.97 12.90 -41.79
N GLY A 157 18.17 13.67 -42.54
CA GLY A 157 17.62 13.27 -43.83
C GLY A 157 16.24 12.58 -43.77
N TYR A 158 15.78 12.15 -42.59
CA TYR A 158 14.47 11.49 -42.42
C TYR A 158 13.45 12.42 -41.74
N ARG A 159 12.16 12.23 -42.04
CA ARG A 159 11.05 13.01 -41.47
C ARG A 159 9.96 12.08 -40.94
N GLY A 160 9.36 12.48 -39.82
CA GLY A 160 8.29 11.73 -39.19
C GLY A 160 8.20 12.03 -37.70
N ASN A 161 7.54 11.16 -36.95
CA ASN A 161 7.29 11.33 -35.52
C ASN A 161 8.32 10.58 -34.63
N GLY A 162 9.36 9.99 -35.22
CA GLY A 162 10.39 9.23 -34.52
C GLY A 162 10.08 7.74 -34.35
N THR A 163 8.81 7.33 -34.33
CA THR A 163 8.44 5.90 -34.39
C THR A 163 8.31 5.41 -35.84
N SER A 164 7.93 6.31 -36.74
CA SER A 164 8.04 6.15 -38.19
C SER A 164 8.93 7.26 -38.75
N CYS A 165 10.03 6.84 -39.37
CA CYS A 165 11.00 7.59 -40.13
C CYS A 165 11.33 6.70 -41.35
#